data_AF-A0A094A2N5-F1
#
_entry.id   AF-A0A094A2N5-F1
#
_cell.length_a   1.000
_cell.length_b   1.000
_cell.length_c   1.000
_cell.angle_alpha   90.00
_cell.angle_beta   90.00
_cell.angle_gamma   90.00
#
_symmetry.space_group_name_H-M   'P 1'
#
loop_
_entity.id
_entity.type
_entity.pdbx_description
1 polymer ?
#
loop_
_entity_poly.entity_id
_entity_poly.type
_entity_poly.pdbx_seq_one_letter_code
_entity_poly.pdbx_strand_id
1 'polypeptide(L)'
;MSNRPELKVDDEQGFIKFFKSLPTEDSETIRIFNRGDYYTAHGEDASFIARTVYKTTSVLRQLGRNDNTGLPSVTMTVTVFRNFLREALFRLGKRIEVWESTGRMHWKVGKQASPGNLQDIEDELGGQIDAAPIMLAVKVLAKASEARNVGVCFADASVRELGVSEFLDNDLYSNLESLLIQLGVKECLIQVDKSTKDIEISKLKGIIDSCGIAVTERPITDFGTKDIEQDLARILKDEAASGALPQTDLKLAMGSAAALIKYLGVLHDPSNFGQYQLYQHVDIVLWARLRHSSNTLASCTTRQILASTNSINTT
;
A
#
# COMPACT_ATOMS: atom_id res chain seq x y z
N MET A 1 -8.34 -8.21 32.63
CA MET A 1 -6.99 -7.62 32.67
C MET A 1 -6.01 -8.65 32.13
N SER A 2 -5.68 -8.55 30.84
CA SER A 2 -4.83 -9.51 30.14
C SER A 2 -3.40 -9.38 30.62
N ASN A 3 -2.81 -10.50 31.03
CA ASN A 3 -1.47 -10.62 31.57
C ASN A 3 -0.44 -10.09 30.54
N ARG A 4 0.17 -8.93 30.81
CA ARG A 4 1.08 -8.27 29.88
C ARG A 4 2.50 -8.80 30.07
N PRO A 5 3.24 -9.14 28.99
CA PRO A 5 4.61 -9.60 29.09
C PRO A 5 5.52 -8.53 29.70
N GLU A 6 6.39 -8.96 30.63
CA GLU A 6 7.45 -8.10 31.16
C GLU A 6 8.43 -7.72 30.06
N LEU A 7 8.81 -6.44 30.01
CA LEU A 7 9.84 -5.97 29.09
C LEU A 7 11.20 -6.43 29.63
N LYS A 8 11.69 -7.59 29.17
CA LYS A 8 13.07 -8.02 29.41
C LYS A 8 13.88 -7.78 28.14
N VAL A 9 14.94 -6.97 28.26
CA VAL A 9 15.92 -6.75 27.19
C VAL A 9 17.29 -7.01 27.80
N ASP A 10 17.95 -8.09 27.36
CA ASP A 10 19.21 -8.55 27.97
C ASP A 10 20.37 -7.54 27.81
N ASP A 11 20.35 -6.70 26.77
CA ASP A 11 21.28 -5.58 26.58
C ASP A 11 20.51 -4.30 26.19
N GLU A 12 20.02 -3.60 27.21
CA GLU A 12 19.26 -2.37 27.06
C GLU A 12 20.08 -1.26 26.38
N GLN A 13 21.37 -1.14 26.69
CA GLN A 13 22.22 -0.07 26.17
C GLN A 13 22.56 -0.28 24.70
N GLY A 14 22.85 -1.53 24.30
CA GLY A 14 23.08 -1.90 22.91
C GLY A 14 21.86 -1.62 22.02
N PHE A 15 20.66 -2.00 22.50
CA PHE A 15 19.41 -1.76 21.77
C PHE A 15 19.09 -0.26 21.64
N ILE A 16 19.29 0.55 22.70
CA ILE A 16 19.03 1.99 22.64
C ILE A 16 19.96 2.68 21.63
N LYS A 17 21.24 2.28 21.58
CA LYS A 17 22.18 2.82 20.58
C LYS A 17 21.76 2.46 19.16
N PHE A 18 21.37 1.20 18.94
CA PHE A 18 20.85 0.75 17.65
C PHE A 18 19.59 1.54 17.24
N PHE A 19 18.59 1.64 18.13
CA PHE A 19 17.35 2.37 17.85
C PHE A 19 17.60 3.84 17.52
N LYS A 20 18.53 4.51 18.23
CA LYS A 20 18.93 5.89 17.94
C LYS A 20 19.72 6.04 16.64
N SER A 21 20.34 4.98 16.14
CA SER A 21 21.05 4.98 14.84
C SER A 21 20.13 4.74 13.65
N LEU A 22 18.89 4.30 13.89
CA LEU A 22 17.91 4.14 12.82
C LEU A 22 17.53 5.51 12.24
N PRO A 23 17.28 5.61 10.91
CA PRO A 23 16.77 6.83 10.32
C PRO A 23 15.48 7.24 11.03
N THR A 24 15.34 8.53 11.37
CA THR A 24 14.04 9.09 11.72
C THR A 24 13.18 9.07 10.47
N GLU A 25 12.38 8.01 10.30
CA GLU A 25 11.39 8.00 9.22
C GLU A 25 10.22 8.89 9.57
N ASP A 26 9.52 9.31 8.53
CA ASP A 26 8.33 10.15 8.62
C ASP A 26 7.30 9.54 9.58
N SER A 27 6.52 10.40 10.24
CA SER A 27 5.49 10.09 11.25
C SER A 27 4.37 9.11 10.80
N GLU A 28 4.53 8.52 9.63
CA GLU A 28 3.61 7.60 8.96
C GLU A 28 4.02 6.14 9.06
N THR A 29 5.30 5.85 9.36
CA THR A 29 5.80 4.48 9.52
C THR A 29 6.00 4.16 10.99
N ILE A 30 5.35 3.09 11.46
CA ILE A 30 5.40 2.63 12.86
C ILE A 30 6.29 1.40 12.95
N ARG A 31 7.32 1.45 13.80
CA ARG A 31 8.27 0.35 13.96
C ARG A 31 7.93 -0.52 15.15
N ILE A 32 7.87 -1.82 14.89
CA ILE A 32 7.56 -2.85 15.86
C ILE A 32 8.66 -3.88 15.85
N PHE A 33 9.11 -4.30 17.01
CA PHE A 33 10.19 -5.27 17.18
C PHE A 33 9.61 -6.58 17.67
N ASN A 34 9.83 -7.65 16.92
CA ASN A 34 9.43 -9.00 17.29
C ASN A 34 10.44 -9.58 18.30
N ARG A 35 9.95 -9.99 19.47
CA ARG A 35 10.75 -10.63 20.54
C ARG A 35 10.48 -12.13 20.66
N GLY A 36 9.77 -12.73 19.69
CA GLY A 36 9.32 -14.12 19.72
C GLY A 36 7.93 -14.24 20.33
N ASP A 37 7.83 -14.16 21.65
CA ASP A 37 6.57 -14.35 22.38
C ASP A 37 5.69 -13.10 22.45
N TYR A 38 6.29 -11.93 22.20
CA TYR A 38 5.62 -10.63 22.27
C TYR A 38 6.27 -9.61 21.35
N TYR A 39 5.58 -8.48 21.16
CA TYR A 39 6.04 -7.37 20.33
C TYR A 39 6.36 -6.15 21.18
N THR A 40 7.35 -5.36 20.76
CA THR A 40 7.72 -4.11 21.43
C THR A 40 7.77 -2.95 20.47
N ALA A 41 7.33 -1.77 20.92
CA ALA A 41 7.50 -0.52 20.18
C ALA A 41 8.15 0.52 21.10
N HIS A 42 8.85 1.49 20.52
CA HIS A 42 9.73 2.41 21.24
C HIS A 42 9.58 3.86 20.75
N GLY A 43 9.91 4.83 21.60
CA GLY A 43 9.89 6.25 21.25
C GLY A 43 8.48 6.82 21.08
N GLU A 44 8.29 7.57 20.00
CA GLU A 44 7.00 8.17 19.66
C GLU A 44 5.96 7.12 19.28
N ASP A 45 6.38 6.05 18.59
CA ASP A 45 5.54 4.90 18.23
C ASP A 45 4.95 4.22 19.48
N ALA A 46 5.76 4.08 20.54
CA ALA A 46 5.26 3.54 21.81
C ALA A 46 4.16 4.41 22.41
N SER A 47 4.36 5.73 22.39
CA SER A 47 3.41 6.71 22.90
C SER A 47 2.12 6.73 22.06
N PHE A 48 2.25 6.56 20.76
CA PHE A 48 1.13 6.42 19.83
C PHE A 48 0.32 5.16 20.12
N ILE A 49 0.96 3.99 20.19
CA ILE A 49 0.31 2.71 20.50
C ILE A 49 -0.37 2.75 21.87
N ALA A 50 0.27 3.36 22.87
CA ALA A 50 -0.31 3.51 24.21
C ALA A 50 -1.64 4.29 24.18
N ARG A 51 -1.69 5.41 23.44
CA ARG A 51 -2.91 6.22 23.28
C ARG A 51 -3.96 5.55 22.40
N THR A 52 -3.53 4.91 21.32
CA THR A 52 -4.43 4.35 20.31
C THR A 52 -5.04 3.01 20.75
N VAL A 53 -4.22 2.10 21.28
CA VAL A 53 -4.63 0.73 21.59
C VAL A 53 -5.07 0.60 23.05
N TYR A 54 -4.24 1.08 23.98
CA TYR A 54 -4.48 0.93 25.41
C TYR A 54 -5.32 2.06 26.01
N LYS A 55 -5.53 3.16 25.25
CA LYS A 55 -6.25 4.36 25.70
C LYS A 55 -5.67 4.98 26.99
N THR A 56 -4.39 4.70 27.29
CA THR A 56 -3.70 5.22 28.48
C THR A 56 -2.20 5.30 28.23
N THR A 57 -1.53 6.29 28.83
CA THR A 57 -0.07 6.43 28.82
C THR A 57 0.60 5.64 29.95
N SER A 58 -0.16 5.13 30.92
CA SER A 58 0.37 4.36 32.07
C SER A 58 1.03 3.03 31.67
N VAL A 59 0.84 2.58 30.43
CA VAL A 59 1.47 1.37 29.88
C VAL A 59 2.92 1.61 29.44
N LEU A 60 3.36 2.86 29.33
CA LEU A 60 4.73 3.16 28.90
C LEU A 60 5.73 2.80 30.00
N ARG A 61 6.80 2.11 29.60
CA ARG A 61 7.95 1.79 30.44
C ARG A 61 9.16 2.50 29.88
N GLN A 62 10.02 3.00 30.75
CA GLN A 62 11.28 3.62 30.33
C GLN A 62 12.34 2.53 30.23
N LEU A 63 12.90 2.34 29.04
CA LEU A 63 14.02 1.43 28.82
C LEU A 63 15.33 2.23 28.99
N GLY A 64 16.26 1.71 29.81
CA GLY A 64 17.53 2.35 30.13
C GLY A 64 17.52 3.10 31.47
N ARG A 65 18.25 4.22 31.54
CA ARG A 65 18.40 4.99 32.80
C ARG A 65 17.08 5.67 33.18
N ASN A 66 16.75 5.67 34.47
CA ASN A 66 15.54 6.27 35.09
C ASN A 66 15.45 7.82 35.01
N ASP A 67 16.18 8.45 34.08
CA ASP A 67 16.22 9.90 33.86
C ASP A 67 15.39 10.30 32.61
N ASN A 68 15.29 11.60 32.31
CA ASN A 68 14.69 12.18 31.09
C ASN A 68 15.31 11.72 29.75
N THR A 69 16.24 10.76 29.77
CA THR A 69 16.88 10.15 28.59
C THR A 69 16.44 8.71 28.33
N GLY A 70 15.55 8.17 29.17
CA GLY A 70 14.93 6.86 28.99
C GLY A 70 14.14 6.78 27.68
N LEU A 71 14.16 5.61 27.05
CA LEU A 71 13.42 5.35 25.81
C LEU A 71 12.02 4.83 26.18
N PRO A 72 10.93 5.59 25.93
CA PRO A 72 9.58 5.12 26.23
C PRO A 72 9.28 3.89 25.37
N SER A 73 8.80 2.84 26.01
CA SER A 73 8.66 1.51 25.43
C SER A 73 7.34 0.88 25.84
N VAL A 74 6.66 0.23 24.90
CA VAL A 74 5.42 -0.52 25.15
C VAL A 74 5.61 -1.97 24.72
N THR A 75 4.98 -2.89 25.44
CA THR A 75 4.98 -4.33 25.13
C THR A 75 3.55 -4.74 24.80
N MET A 76 3.40 -5.53 23.75
CA MET A 76 2.12 -5.99 23.23
C MET A 76 2.14 -7.51 23.14
N THR A 77 1.05 -8.16 23.56
CA THR A 77 0.84 -9.58 23.25
C THR A 77 0.53 -9.74 21.76
N VAL A 78 0.66 -10.96 21.23
CA VAL A 78 0.28 -11.28 19.83
C VAL A 78 -1.16 -10.82 19.53
N THR A 79 -2.11 -11.04 20.44
CA THR A 79 -3.50 -10.59 20.26
C THR A 79 -3.62 -9.08 20.15
N VAL A 80 -2.91 -8.33 21.00
CA VAL A 80 -2.95 -6.86 20.98
C VAL A 80 -2.28 -6.34 19.71
N PHE A 81 -1.17 -6.95 19.30
CA PHE A 81 -0.49 -6.62 18.05
C PHE A 81 -1.41 -6.81 16.83
N ARG A 82 -2.15 -7.93 16.74
CA ARG A 82 -3.14 -8.16 15.66
C ARG A 82 -4.24 -7.10 15.63
N ASN A 83 -4.74 -6.68 16.79
CA ASN A 83 -5.73 -5.60 16.86
C ASN A 83 -5.13 -4.26 16.46
N PHE A 84 -3.86 -4.01 16.84
CA PHE A 84 -3.14 -2.82 16.44
C PHE A 84 -2.92 -2.76 14.92
N LEU A 85 -2.53 -3.86 14.28
CA LEU A 85 -2.38 -3.94 12.82
C LEU A 85 -3.65 -3.46 12.11
N ARG A 86 -4.83 -3.95 12.53
CA ARG A 86 -6.09 -3.55 11.93
C ARG A 86 -6.39 -2.05 12.10
N GLU A 87 -6.18 -1.52 13.30
CA GLU A 87 -6.41 -0.09 13.57
C GLU A 87 -5.42 0.79 12.80
N ALA A 88 -4.14 0.42 12.77
CA ALA A 88 -3.10 1.20 12.11
C ALA A 88 -3.25 1.19 10.58
N LEU A 89 -3.54 0.04 9.97
CA LEU A 89 -3.63 -0.10 8.52
C LEU A 89 -4.96 0.42 7.96
N PHE A 90 -6.09 -0.06 8.50
CA PHE A 90 -7.41 0.23 7.90
C PHE A 90 -8.03 1.54 8.35
N ARG A 91 -7.74 1.99 9.58
CA ARG A 91 -8.35 3.21 10.12
C ARG A 91 -7.42 4.42 10.05
N LEU A 92 -6.13 4.22 10.33
CA LEU A 92 -5.17 5.31 10.44
C LEU A 92 -4.32 5.49 9.17
N GLY A 93 -4.36 4.54 8.23
CA GLY A 93 -3.59 4.59 6.99
C GLY A 93 -2.08 4.60 7.20
N LYS A 94 -1.60 4.03 8.32
CA LYS A 94 -0.18 4.03 8.70
C LYS A 94 0.54 2.81 8.12
N ARG A 95 1.83 2.97 7.83
CA ARG A 95 2.74 1.88 7.46
C ARG A 95 3.32 1.25 8.71
N ILE A 96 3.64 -0.03 8.62
CA ILE A 96 4.14 -0.83 9.74
C ILE A 96 5.35 -1.61 9.26
N GLU A 97 6.42 -1.55 10.03
CA GLU A 97 7.60 -2.39 9.82
C GLU A 97 7.81 -3.27 11.04
N VAL A 98 7.83 -4.58 10.82
CA VAL A 98 8.14 -5.56 11.84
C VAL A 98 9.61 -5.95 11.71
N TRP A 99 10.39 -5.51 12.68
CA TRP A 99 11.80 -5.79 12.81
C TRP A 99 12.00 -7.11 13.54
N GLU A 100 12.77 -8.00 12.93
CA GLU A 100 13.09 -9.31 13.47
C GLU A 100 14.58 -9.39 13.85
N SER A 101 14.84 -10.08 14.96
CA SER A 101 16.20 -10.32 15.43
C SER A 101 16.81 -11.50 14.68
N THR A 102 17.90 -11.24 13.95
CA THR A 102 18.65 -12.26 13.19
C THR A 102 19.89 -12.77 13.92
N GLY A 103 20.08 -12.36 15.16
CA GLY A 103 21.22 -12.72 16.01
C GLY A 103 21.32 -11.77 17.20
N ARG A 104 22.42 -11.87 17.97
CA ARG A 104 22.68 -10.90 19.05
C ARG A 104 22.85 -9.50 18.46
N MET A 105 21.87 -8.64 18.71
CA MET A 105 21.86 -7.21 18.33
C MET A 105 21.74 -6.87 16.84
N HIS A 106 21.47 -7.84 15.96
CA HIS A 106 21.20 -7.54 14.54
C HIS A 106 19.69 -7.60 14.28
N TRP A 107 19.13 -6.45 13.94
CA TRP A 107 17.73 -6.31 13.56
C TRP A 107 17.65 -6.02 12.07
N LYS A 108 16.75 -6.73 11.39
CA LYS A 108 16.37 -6.43 10.02
C LYS A 108 14.86 -6.27 9.95
N VAL A 109 14.36 -5.54 8.96
CA VAL A 109 12.94 -5.58 8.61
C VAL A 109 12.65 -7.00 8.13
N GLY A 110 11.84 -7.74 8.89
CA GLY A 110 11.42 -9.09 8.56
C GLY A 110 10.11 -9.10 7.78
N LYS A 111 9.18 -8.21 8.16
CA LYS A 111 7.89 -8.05 7.50
C LYS A 111 7.55 -6.57 7.34
N GLN A 112 6.94 -6.22 6.22
CA GLN A 112 6.44 -4.87 5.97
C GLN A 112 4.94 -4.92 5.66
N ALA A 113 4.20 -3.96 6.20
CA ALA A 113 2.79 -3.82 5.89
C ALA A 113 2.44 -2.35 5.65
N SER A 114 1.60 -2.13 4.66
CA SER A 114 1.02 -0.84 4.36
C SER A 114 -0.47 -1.02 4.06
N PRO A 115 -1.28 0.05 4.06
CA PRO A 115 -2.70 -0.06 3.76
C PRO A 115 -2.98 -0.72 2.40
N GLY A 116 -2.04 -0.63 1.46
CA GLY A 116 -2.08 -1.28 0.15
C GLY A 116 -1.33 -2.61 0.03
N ASN A 117 -0.35 -2.88 0.89
CA ASN A 117 0.43 -4.13 0.88
C ASN A 117 0.24 -4.90 2.21
N LEU A 118 -0.56 -5.97 2.15
CA LEU A 118 -0.88 -6.80 3.32
C LEU A 118 -0.22 -8.18 3.27
N GLN A 119 0.53 -8.50 2.20
CA GLN A 119 1.01 -9.85 1.90
C GLN A 119 1.82 -10.47 3.05
N ASP A 120 2.74 -9.72 3.66
CA ASP A 120 3.61 -10.25 4.72
C ASP A 120 2.90 -10.50 6.06
N ILE A 121 1.68 -9.95 6.24
CA ILE A 121 0.94 -9.97 7.49
C ILE A 121 -0.45 -10.63 7.38
N GLU A 122 -0.74 -11.31 6.27
CA GLU A 122 -2.04 -11.99 6.06
C GLU A 122 -2.30 -13.04 7.16
N ASP A 123 -1.26 -13.78 7.53
CA ASP A 123 -1.27 -14.76 8.62
C ASP A 123 -1.59 -14.11 9.99
N GLU A 124 -1.07 -12.91 10.23
CA GLU A 124 -1.34 -12.14 11.44
C GLU A 124 -2.74 -11.54 11.47
N LEU A 125 -3.27 -11.11 10.31
CA LEU A 125 -4.61 -10.57 10.17
C LEU A 125 -5.69 -11.65 10.24
N GLY A 126 -5.34 -12.92 10.06
CA GLY A 126 -6.23 -14.07 10.25
C GLY A 126 -7.26 -14.25 9.13
N GLY A 127 -6.90 -13.87 7.89
CA GLY A 127 -7.68 -14.18 6.68
C GLY A 127 -9.02 -13.44 6.51
N GLN A 128 -9.42 -12.57 7.45
CA GLN A 128 -10.59 -11.70 7.29
C GLN A 128 -10.19 -10.36 6.68
N ILE A 129 -9.97 -10.36 5.37
CA ILE A 129 -9.77 -9.13 4.59
C ILE A 129 -10.95 -9.07 3.60
N ASP A 130 -11.90 -8.16 3.86
CA ASP A 130 -13.18 -8.08 3.12
C ASP A 130 -13.01 -7.63 1.65
N ALA A 131 -11.87 -7.03 1.29
CA ALA A 131 -11.47 -6.73 -0.08
C ALA A 131 -9.95 -6.47 -0.13
N ALA A 132 -9.23 -7.00 -1.13
CA ALA A 132 -7.82 -6.65 -1.28
C ALA A 132 -7.71 -5.16 -1.65
N PRO A 133 -6.84 -4.42 -0.97
CA PRO A 133 -6.67 -3.00 -1.25
C PRO A 133 -6.04 -2.81 -2.63
N ILE A 134 -6.61 -1.90 -3.43
CA ILE A 134 -6.01 -1.50 -4.71
C ILE A 134 -4.91 -0.49 -4.43
N MET A 135 -3.74 -0.74 -5.01
CA MET A 135 -2.62 0.20 -5.01
C MET A 135 -2.44 0.83 -6.37
N LEU A 136 -2.02 2.09 -6.37
CA LEU A 136 -1.76 2.84 -7.60
C LEU A 136 -0.38 3.49 -7.53
N ALA A 137 0.34 3.54 -8.63
CA ALA A 137 1.56 4.32 -8.80
C ALA A 137 1.34 5.40 -9.85
N VAL A 138 1.81 6.61 -9.55
CA VAL A 138 1.67 7.77 -10.45
C VAL A 138 3.05 8.29 -10.84
N LYS A 139 3.22 8.51 -12.14
CA LYS A 139 4.34 9.18 -12.76
C LYS A 139 3.82 10.37 -13.54
N VAL A 140 4.25 11.57 -13.17
CA VAL A 140 3.83 12.80 -13.84
C VAL A 140 5.00 13.40 -14.59
N LEU A 141 4.76 13.80 -15.83
CA LEU A 141 5.67 14.61 -16.62
C LEU A 141 5.03 15.98 -16.88
N ALA A 142 5.51 16.98 -16.16
CA ALA A 142 5.09 18.36 -16.32
C ALA A 142 6.04 19.10 -17.27
N LYS A 143 5.52 19.61 -18.38
CA LYS A 143 6.24 20.55 -19.25
C LYS A 143 5.64 21.94 -19.10
N ALA A 144 6.49 22.97 -19.01
CA ALA A 144 6.12 24.34 -18.64
C ALA A 144 5.09 25.04 -19.57
N SER A 145 4.72 24.45 -20.71
CA SER A 145 3.78 25.03 -21.69
C SER A 145 2.76 24.03 -22.26
N GLU A 146 2.71 22.80 -21.76
CA GLU A 146 1.81 21.73 -22.24
C GLU A 146 0.97 21.17 -21.08
N ALA A 147 -0.13 20.50 -21.41
CA ALA A 147 -0.92 19.72 -20.47
C ALA A 147 -0.03 18.71 -19.72
N ARG A 148 -0.40 18.37 -18.48
CA ARG A 148 0.39 17.45 -17.64
C ARG A 148 0.15 16.03 -18.12
N ASN A 149 1.20 15.34 -18.57
CA ASN A 149 1.08 13.92 -18.89
C ASN A 149 1.15 13.12 -17.59
N VAL A 150 0.12 12.36 -17.31
CA VAL A 150 0.01 11.51 -16.12
C VAL A 150 -0.04 10.05 -16.58
N GLY A 151 0.96 9.28 -16.16
CA GLY A 151 1.01 7.83 -16.31
C GLY A 151 0.67 7.17 -14.99
N VAL A 152 -0.35 6.30 -14.99
CA VAL A 152 -0.77 5.55 -13.81
C VAL A 152 -0.69 4.06 -14.08
N CYS A 153 -0.32 3.33 -13.04
CA CYS A 153 -0.49 1.89 -12.99
C CYS A 153 -1.16 1.53 -11.67
N PHE A 154 -2.15 0.66 -11.70
CA PHE A 154 -2.74 0.14 -10.48
C PHE A 154 -2.70 -1.39 -10.48
N ALA A 155 -2.60 -1.94 -9.29
CA ALA A 155 -2.51 -3.36 -9.04
C ALA A 155 -3.62 -3.77 -8.09
N ASP A 156 -4.34 -4.82 -8.46
CA ASP A 156 -5.25 -5.51 -7.57
C ASP A 156 -4.66 -6.89 -7.26
N ALA A 157 -4.25 -7.07 -6.01
CA ALA A 157 -3.65 -8.31 -5.54
C ALA A 157 -4.66 -9.46 -5.43
N SER A 158 -5.96 -9.19 -5.29
CA SER A 158 -6.99 -10.24 -5.18
C SER A 158 -7.25 -10.95 -6.49
N VAL A 159 -7.45 -10.16 -7.56
CA VAL A 159 -7.72 -10.67 -8.91
C VAL A 159 -6.44 -10.88 -9.73
N ARG A 160 -5.29 -10.46 -9.19
CA ARG A 160 -3.98 -10.51 -9.86
C ARG A 160 -4.01 -9.79 -11.19
N GLU A 161 -4.53 -8.57 -11.18
CA GLU A 161 -4.60 -7.76 -12.38
C GLU A 161 -3.76 -6.49 -12.25
N LEU A 162 -3.14 -6.10 -13.37
CA LEU A 162 -2.39 -4.86 -13.52
C LEU A 162 -3.06 -4.00 -14.59
N GLY A 163 -3.54 -2.83 -14.17
CA GLY A 163 -4.11 -1.83 -15.07
C GLY A 163 -3.10 -0.72 -15.35
N VAL A 164 -2.90 -0.37 -16.62
CA VAL A 164 -2.06 0.76 -17.03
C VAL A 164 -2.87 1.80 -17.79
N SER A 165 -2.66 3.08 -17.51
CA SER A 165 -3.31 4.19 -18.22
C SER A 165 -2.39 5.38 -18.35
N GLU A 166 -2.48 6.09 -19.46
CA GLU A 166 -1.79 7.37 -19.68
C GLU A 166 -2.81 8.38 -20.22
N PHE A 167 -2.88 9.54 -19.58
CA PHE A 167 -3.81 10.59 -19.97
C PHE A 167 -3.20 11.97 -19.73
N LEU A 168 -3.78 12.96 -20.40
CA LEU A 168 -3.49 14.37 -20.16
C LEU A 168 -4.40 14.88 -19.06
N ASP A 169 -3.82 15.60 -18.11
CA ASP A 169 -4.55 16.24 -17.01
C ASP A 169 -4.35 17.76 -17.00
N ASN A 170 -5.27 18.43 -16.31
CA ASN A 170 -5.22 19.86 -16.07
C ASN A 170 -4.30 20.18 -14.86
N ASP A 171 -4.06 21.46 -14.59
CA ASP A 171 -3.22 21.90 -13.45
C ASP A 171 -3.81 21.54 -12.07
N LEU A 172 -5.08 21.11 -12.03
CA LEU A 172 -5.80 20.69 -10.84
C LEU A 172 -5.83 19.17 -10.66
N TYR A 173 -5.28 18.39 -11.61
CA TYR A 173 -5.31 16.93 -11.62
C TYR A 173 -6.72 16.32 -11.42
N SER A 174 -7.75 16.92 -12.01
CA SER A 174 -9.15 16.50 -11.81
C SER A 174 -9.43 15.09 -12.34
N ASN A 175 -8.77 14.67 -13.41
CA ASN A 175 -8.93 13.33 -13.97
C ASN A 175 -8.28 12.29 -13.05
N LEU A 176 -7.10 12.59 -12.51
CA LEU A 176 -6.42 11.73 -11.54
C LEU A 176 -7.23 11.56 -10.25
N GLU A 177 -7.76 12.65 -9.68
CA GLU A 177 -8.61 12.60 -8.48
C GLU A 177 -9.84 11.70 -8.72
N SER A 178 -10.50 11.88 -9.86
CA SER A 178 -11.66 11.06 -10.25
C SER A 178 -11.29 9.58 -10.35
N LEU A 179 -10.12 9.26 -10.92
CA LEU A 179 -9.64 7.89 -11.06
C LEU A 179 -9.35 7.25 -9.70
N LEU A 180 -8.66 7.98 -8.81
CA LEU A 180 -8.33 7.52 -7.46
C LEU A 180 -9.59 7.12 -6.67
N ILE A 181 -10.61 7.97 -6.71
CA ILE A 181 -11.90 7.73 -6.04
C ILE A 181 -12.65 6.56 -6.69
N GLN A 182 -12.67 6.48 -8.03
CA GLN A 182 -13.38 5.43 -8.75
C GLN A 182 -12.78 4.06 -8.49
N LEU A 183 -11.46 3.92 -8.55
CA LEU A 183 -10.79 2.65 -8.27
C LEU A 183 -10.82 2.31 -6.78
N GLY A 184 -11.06 3.28 -5.89
CA GLY A 184 -11.06 3.04 -4.44
C GLY A 184 -9.67 2.71 -3.91
N VAL A 185 -8.66 3.36 -4.49
CA VAL A 185 -7.25 3.16 -4.15
C VAL A 185 -7.03 3.41 -2.67
N LYS A 186 -6.27 2.53 -2.00
CA LYS A 186 -5.93 2.68 -0.57
C LYS A 186 -4.55 3.24 -0.35
N GLU A 187 -3.66 3.05 -1.31
CA GLU A 187 -2.31 3.56 -1.27
C GLU A 187 -1.83 3.97 -2.65
N CYS A 188 -1.18 5.14 -2.71
CA CYS A 188 -0.66 5.71 -3.93
C CYS A 188 0.86 5.94 -3.82
N LEU A 189 1.61 5.31 -4.72
CA LEU A 189 3.04 5.56 -4.89
C LEU A 189 3.24 6.81 -5.74
N ILE A 190 4.10 7.72 -5.28
CA ILE A 190 4.48 8.92 -6.02
C ILE A 190 5.98 8.95 -6.23
N GLN A 191 6.39 9.41 -7.42
CA GLN A 191 7.79 9.66 -7.69
C GLN A 191 8.25 10.92 -6.95
N VAL A 192 9.39 10.82 -6.28
CA VAL A 192 10.07 11.97 -5.68
C VAL A 192 11.50 12.07 -6.21
N ASP A 193 11.85 13.28 -6.63
CA ASP A 193 13.22 13.64 -6.95
C ASP A 193 13.87 14.33 -5.73
N LYS A 194 15.06 13.87 -5.35
CA LYS A 194 15.82 14.45 -4.24
C LYS A 194 16.38 15.83 -4.60
N SER A 195 16.50 16.15 -5.89
CA SER A 195 17.13 17.38 -6.36
C SER A 195 16.15 18.55 -6.53
N THR A 196 14.86 18.27 -6.72
CA THR A 196 13.90 19.27 -7.18
C THR A 196 12.66 19.22 -6.28
N LYS A 197 12.49 20.25 -5.44
CA LYS A 197 11.24 20.46 -4.70
C LYS A 197 10.16 20.88 -5.69
N ASP A 198 9.63 19.91 -6.42
CA ASP A 198 8.59 20.17 -7.40
C ASP A 198 7.30 20.50 -6.67
N ILE A 199 6.85 21.75 -6.83
CA ILE A 199 5.55 22.25 -6.35
C ILE A 199 4.42 21.30 -6.78
N GLU A 200 4.58 20.64 -7.93
CA GLU A 200 3.67 19.63 -8.47
C GLU A 200 3.56 18.38 -7.58
N ILE A 201 4.65 17.90 -7.00
CA ILE A 201 4.62 16.75 -6.08
C ILE A 201 3.85 17.11 -4.81
N SER A 202 4.05 18.30 -4.26
CA SER A 202 3.29 18.76 -3.10
C SER A 202 1.80 18.90 -3.40
N LYS A 203 1.42 19.35 -4.60
CA LYS A 203 0.02 19.37 -5.04
C LYS A 203 -0.56 17.96 -5.14
N LEU A 204 0.15 17.03 -5.79
CA LEU A 204 -0.28 15.63 -5.91
C LEU A 204 -0.47 14.99 -4.54
N LYS A 205 0.48 15.18 -3.61
CA LYS A 205 0.35 14.75 -2.21
C LYS A 205 -0.92 15.28 -1.57
N GLY A 206 -1.19 16.58 -1.71
CA GLY A 206 -2.39 17.21 -1.15
C GLY A 206 -3.70 16.63 -1.70
N ILE A 207 -3.76 16.35 -3.01
CA ILE A 207 -4.96 15.76 -3.64
C ILE A 207 -5.17 14.33 -3.16
N ILE A 208 -4.11 13.52 -3.13
CA ILE A 208 -4.19 12.12 -2.68
C ILE A 208 -4.58 12.05 -1.20
N ASP A 209 -4.00 12.91 -0.35
CA ASP A 209 -4.34 13.00 1.07
C ASP A 209 -5.78 13.48 1.29
N SER A 210 -6.29 14.41 0.48
CA SER A 210 -7.70 14.82 0.53
C SER A 210 -8.69 13.70 0.15
N CYS A 211 -8.25 12.73 -0.64
CA CYS A 211 -9.02 11.53 -0.95
C CYS A 211 -8.98 10.48 0.17
N GLY A 212 -8.18 10.70 1.23
CA GLY A 212 -7.98 9.75 2.32
C GLY A 212 -7.13 8.54 1.93
N ILE A 213 -6.23 8.72 0.96
CA ILE A 213 -5.38 7.65 0.41
C ILE A 213 -3.98 7.81 0.99
N ALA A 214 -3.37 6.71 1.43
CA ALA A 214 -2.01 6.75 1.95
C ALA A 214 -1.01 7.07 0.82
N VAL A 215 -0.12 8.04 1.05
CA VAL A 215 0.91 8.42 0.07
C VAL A 215 2.23 7.75 0.42
N THR A 216 2.85 7.09 -0.56
CA THR A 216 4.18 6.50 -0.40
C THR A 216 5.15 7.05 -1.43
N GLU A 217 6.21 7.68 -0.93
CA GLU A 217 7.23 8.33 -1.75
C GLU A 217 8.29 7.34 -2.19
N ARG A 218 8.55 7.25 -3.49
CA ARG A 218 9.59 6.38 -4.06
C ARG A 218 10.56 7.17 -4.93
N PRO A 219 11.86 6.83 -4.88
CA PRO A 219 12.86 7.51 -5.69
C PRO A 219 12.59 7.29 -7.18
N ILE A 220 12.93 8.29 -8.01
CA ILE A 220 12.77 8.22 -9.46
C ILE A 220 13.45 7.00 -10.11
N THR A 221 14.49 6.45 -9.48
CA THR A 221 15.17 5.23 -9.91
C THR A 221 14.28 4.01 -9.95
N ASP A 222 13.23 3.97 -9.13
CA ASP A 222 12.26 2.87 -9.10
C ASP A 222 11.26 2.96 -10.26
N PHE A 223 11.09 4.14 -10.85
CA PHE A 223 10.21 4.38 -12.00
C PHE A 223 10.95 4.20 -13.35
N GLY A 224 12.04 3.44 -13.35
CA GLY A 224 12.84 3.12 -14.53
C GLY A 224 12.18 2.05 -15.40
N THR A 225 12.17 2.26 -16.72
CA THR A 225 11.52 1.34 -17.68
C THR A 225 12.47 0.33 -18.30
N LYS A 226 13.66 0.11 -17.72
CA LYS A 226 14.69 -0.72 -18.36
C LYS A 226 14.38 -2.21 -18.25
N ASP A 227 13.90 -2.65 -17.10
CA ASP A 227 13.70 -4.06 -16.78
C ASP A 227 12.22 -4.48 -16.89
N ILE A 228 11.32 -3.52 -17.12
CA ILE A 228 9.86 -3.73 -17.04
C ILE A 228 9.32 -4.74 -18.06
N GLU A 229 9.86 -4.78 -19.28
CA GLU A 229 9.44 -5.75 -20.30
C GLU A 229 9.78 -7.18 -19.88
N GLN A 230 10.96 -7.37 -19.28
CA GLN A 230 11.39 -8.66 -18.76
C GLN A 230 10.59 -9.08 -17.53
N ASP A 231 10.29 -8.12 -16.64
CA ASP A 231 9.52 -8.38 -15.43
C ASP A 231 8.08 -8.76 -15.77
N LEU A 232 7.45 -8.04 -16.70
CA LEU A 232 6.12 -8.37 -17.21
C LEU A 232 6.10 -9.74 -17.92
N ALA A 233 7.12 -10.07 -18.70
CA ALA A 233 7.20 -11.40 -19.33
C ALA A 233 7.15 -12.56 -18.32
N ARG A 234 7.66 -12.37 -17.10
CA ARG A 234 7.65 -13.39 -16.04
C ARG A 234 6.33 -13.44 -15.27
N ILE A 235 5.68 -12.29 -15.11
CA ILE A 235 4.50 -12.13 -14.26
C ILE A 235 3.21 -12.44 -15.04
N LEU A 236 3.19 -12.13 -16.34
CA LEU A 236 2.00 -12.29 -17.18
C LEU A 236 1.76 -13.73 -17.59
N LYS A 237 0.48 -14.12 -17.60
CA LYS A 237 0.03 -15.46 -17.99
C LYS A 237 0.28 -15.80 -19.47
N ASP A 238 0.47 -14.80 -20.31
CA ASP A 238 0.67 -14.95 -21.75
C ASP A 238 2.07 -14.47 -22.16
N GLU A 239 2.97 -15.39 -22.51
CA GLU A 239 4.35 -15.06 -22.89
C GLU A 239 4.41 -14.16 -24.14
N ALA A 240 3.40 -14.21 -25.02
CA ALA A 240 3.31 -13.40 -26.23
C ALA A 240 3.02 -11.90 -25.96
N ALA A 241 2.66 -11.55 -24.73
CA ALA A 241 2.27 -10.20 -24.33
C ALA A 241 3.44 -9.25 -24.03
N SER A 242 4.66 -9.76 -23.92
CA SER A 242 5.80 -9.02 -23.36
C SER A 242 6.48 -8.01 -24.29
N GLY A 243 6.28 -8.10 -25.61
CA GLY A 243 6.95 -7.21 -26.58
C GLY A 243 6.09 -6.66 -27.72
N ALA A 244 4.80 -6.97 -27.77
CA ALA A 244 3.90 -6.60 -28.88
C ALA A 244 2.56 -5.99 -28.43
N LEU A 245 2.43 -5.66 -27.15
CA LEU A 245 1.21 -5.10 -26.60
C LEU A 245 1.21 -3.57 -26.79
N PRO A 246 0.15 -2.95 -27.36
CA PRO A 246 0.05 -1.49 -27.45
C PRO A 246 0.12 -0.78 -26.09
N GLN A 247 -0.04 -1.53 -24.99
CA GLN A 247 0.13 -1.09 -23.62
C GLN A 247 1.58 -0.77 -23.25
N THR A 248 2.58 -1.45 -23.85
CA THR A 248 4.00 -1.22 -23.54
C THR A 248 4.53 0.07 -24.17
N ASP A 249 3.82 0.63 -25.15
CA ASP A 249 4.17 1.92 -25.78
C ASP A 249 3.96 3.12 -24.83
N LEU A 250 3.17 2.94 -23.76
CA LEU A 250 2.84 3.97 -22.76
C LEU A 250 4.00 4.18 -21.77
N LYS A 251 5.04 4.89 -22.20
CA LYS A 251 6.30 5.05 -21.44
C LYS A 251 6.12 5.57 -20.01
N LEU A 252 5.13 6.44 -19.75
CA LEU A 252 4.89 6.95 -18.40
C LEU A 252 4.18 5.92 -17.53
N ALA A 253 3.14 5.27 -18.07
CA ALA A 253 2.40 4.24 -17.35
C ALA A 253 3.27 3.02 -17.02
N MET A 254 4.15 2.63 -17.94
CA MET A 254 5.13 1.56 -17.73
C MET A 254 6.16 1.90 -16.65
N GLY A 255 6.54 3.17 -16.54
CA GLY A 255 7.38 3.64 -15.43
C GLY A 255 6.69 3.51 -14.08
N SER A 256 5.38 3.81 -14.02
CA SER A 256 4.56 3.59 -12.82
C SER A 256 4.41 2.10 -12.49
N ALA A 257 4.23 1.26 -13.51
CA ALA A 257 4.14 -0.20 -13.33
C ALA A 257 5.41 -0.79 -12.74
N ALA A 258 6.60 -0.36 -13.20
CA ALA A 258 7.88 -0.80 -12.66
C ALA A 258 8.02 -0.48 -11.16
N ALA A 259 7.66 0.74 -10.76
CA ALA A 259 7.69 1.12 -9.36
C ALA A 259 6.74 0.27 -8.51
N LEU A 260 5.53 0.00 -9.03
CA LEU A 260 4.51 -0.78 -8.34
C LEU A 260 4.89 -2.25 -8.18
N ILE A 261 5.40 -2.89 -9.24
CA ILE A 261 5.88 -4.29 -9.21
C ILE A 261 7.03 -4.43 -8.22
N LYS A 262 7.97 -3.48 -8.24
CA LYS A 262 9.11 -3.47 -7.32
C LYS A 262 8.68 -3.25 -5.87
N TYR A 263 7.70 -2.39 -5.63
CA TYR A 263 7.18 -2.11 -4.29
C TYR A 263 6.40 -3.29 -3.70
N LEU A 264 5.56 -3.93 -4.52
CA LEU A 264 4.83 -5.14 -4.14
C LEU A 264 5.75 -6.36 -3.96
N GLY A 265 6.95 -6.35 -4.52
CA GLY A 265 7.84 -7.50 -4.48
C GLY A 265 7.28 -8.72 -5.22
N VAL A 266 6.41 -8.52 -6.22
CA VAL A 266 5.72 -9.61 -6.95
C VAL A 266 6.72 -10.64 -7.50
N LEU A 267 7.91 -10.17 -7.92
CA LEU A 267 8.99 -11.00 -8.45
C LEU A 267 9.75 -11.83 -7.40
N HIS A 268 9.64 -11.49 -6.12
CA HIS A 268 10.30 -12.22 -5.05
C HIS A 268 9.58 -13.54 -4.73
N ASP A 269 8.28 -13.64 -5.02
CA ASP A 269 7.50 -14.86 -4.82
C ASP A 269 7.24 -15.59 -6.14
N PRO A 270 7.78 -16.80 -6.33
CA PRO A 270 7.52 -17.61 -7.51
C PRO A 270 6.06 -17.99 -7.73
N SER A 271 5.22 -17.91 -6.70
CA SER A 271 3.78 -18.22 -6.78
C SER A 271 3.01 -17.25 -7.69
N ASN A 272 3.58 -16.08 -7.94
CA ASN A 272 3.00 -15.00 -8.73
C ASN A 272 3.32 -15.09 -10.23
N PHE A 273 4.24 -15.96 -10.65
CA PHE A 273 4.64 -16.07 -12.06
C PHE A 273 3.53 -16.67 -12.93
N GLY A 274 3.26 -16.03 -14.06
CA GLY A 274 2.24 -16.45 -15.02
C GLY A 274 0.79 -16.34 -14.52
N GLN A 275 0.55 -15.57 -13.46
CA GLN A 275 -0.78 -15.44 -12.84
C GLN A 275 -1.45 -14.11 -13.12
N TYR A 276 -0.67 -13.11 -13.53
CA TYR A 276 -1.21 -11.76 -13.70
C TYR A 276 -1.71 -11.52 -15.11
N GLN A 277 -2.70 -10.63 -15.20
CA GLN A 277 -3.22 -10.12 -16.47
C GLN A 277 -2.96 -8.61 -16.56
N LEU A 278 -2.36 -8.18 -17.67
CA LEU A 278 -2.17 -6.77 -17.99
C LEU A 278 -3.34 -6.29 -18.83
N TYR A 279 -3.95 -5.18 -18.45
CA TYR A 279 -4.94 -4.51 -19.27
C TYR A 279 -4.63 -3.02 -19.38
N GLN A 280 -4.95 -2.47 -20.55
CA GLN A 280 -5.00 -1.04 -20.71
C GLN A 280 -6.31 -0.54 -20.12
N HIS A 281 -6.24 0.33 -19.14
CA HIS A 281 -7.40 1.07 -18.71
C HIS A 281 -7.61 2.23 -19.70
N VAL A 282 -8.18 1.90 -20.87
CA VAL A 282 -8.25 2.78 -22.05
C VAL A 282 -9.19 3.96 -21.86
N ASP A 283 -10.23 3.87 -21.02
CA ASP A 283 -11.25 4.92 -21.00
C ASP A 283 -11.76 5.28 -19.61
N ILE A 284 -11.28 6.42 -19.11
CA ILE A 284 -11.91 7.21 -18.03
C ILE A 284 -13.38 7.54 -18.39
N VAL A 285 -13.71 7.63 -19.68
CA VAL A 285 -15.05 7.99 -20.19
C VAL A 285 -16.04 6.82 -20.19
N LEU A 286 -15.58 5.58 -20.41
CA LEU A 286 -16.44 4.41 -20.49
C LEU A 286 -16.77 3.83 -19.10
N TRP A 287 -15.84 3.95 -18.15
CA TRP A 287 -16.04 3.51 -16.75
C TRP A 287 -17.04 4.38 -15.98
N ALA A 288 -17.12 5.69 -16.27
CA ALA A 288 -18.16 6.56 -15.71
C ALA A 288 -19.59 6.13 -16.13
N ARG A 289 -19.75 5.58 -17.34
CA ARG A 289 -21.03 5.03 -17.84
C ARG A 289 -21.36 3.66 -17.24
N LEU A 290 -20.37 2.80 -17.06
CA LEU A 290 -20.58 1.41 -16.63
C LEU A 290 -20.93 1.27 -15.14
N ARG A 291 -20.52 2.19 -14.25
CA ARG A 291 -21.01 2.18 -12.86
C ARG A 291 -22.38 2.83 -12.69
N HIS A 292 -22.74 3.80 -13.52
CA HIS A 292 -24.11 4.31 -13.51
C HIS A 292 -25.11 3.22 -13.94
N SER A 293 -24.74 2.35 -14.89
CA SER A 293 -25.56 1.18 -15.24
C SER A 293 -25.45 0.03 -14.24
N SER A 294 -24.28 -0.22 -13.64
CA SER A 294 -24.11 -1.34 -12.67
C SER A 294 -24.76 -1.08 -11.31
N ASN A 295 -24.75 0.16 -10.79
CA ASN A 295 -25.53 0.50 -9.58
C ASN A 295 -27.04 0.54 -9.84
N THR A 296 -27.46 0.75 -11.09
CA THR A 296 -28.87 0.60 -11.49
C THR A 296 -29.26 -0.87 -11.66
N LEU A 297 -28.32 -1.75 -12.04
CA LEU A 297 -28.55 -3.21 -12.13
C LEU A 297 -28.53 -3.92 -10.77
N ALA A 298 -27.75 -3.42 -9.80
CA ALA A 298 -27.75 -3.93 -8.42
C ALA A 298 -29.06 -3.59 -7.66
N SER A 299 -29.78 -2.54 -8.07
CA SER A 299 -31.11 -2.22 -7.51
C SER A 299 -32.28 -2.83 -8.30
N CYS A 300 -32.04 -3.38 -9.51
CA CYS A 300 -33.09 -3.98 -10.35
C CYS A 300 -33.14 -5.53 -10.32
N THR A 301 -32.11 -6.21 -9.79
CA THR A 301 -32.05 -7.69 -9.82
C THR A 301 -32.52 -8.35 -8.52
N THR A 302 -33.72 -8.00 -8.04
CA THR A 302 -34.44 -8.83 -7.04
C THR A 302 -35.95 -8.95 -7.29
N ARG A 303 -36.52 -8.31 -8.33
CA ARG A 303 -37.91 -8.56 -8.74
C ARG A 303 -38.10 -8.36 -10.25
N GLN A 304 -37.81 -9.38 -11.06
CA GLN A 304 -38.49 -9.72 -12.33
C GLN A 304 -37.64 -10.67 -13.17
N ILE A 305 -37.38 -11.88 -12.67
CA ILE A 305 -37.09 -13.04 -13.54
C ILE A 305 -37.89 -14.20 -13.00
N LEU A 306 -39.22 -14.13 -13.17
CA LEU A 306 -40.16 -15.23 -12.96
C LEU A 306 -41.54 -14.88 -13.57
N ALA A 307 -41.56 -14.37 -14.81
CA ALA A 307 -42.81 -14.21 -15.57
C ALA A 307 -42.58 -13.93 -17.06
N SER A 308 -41.82 -14.75 -17.80
CA SER A 308 -41.86 -14.73 -19.28
C SER A 308 -41.09 -15.91 -19.90
N THR A 309 -41.41 -17.13 -19.51
CA THR A 309 -41.02 -18.33 -20.29
C THR A 309 -42.10 -19.38 -20.10
N ASN A 310 -43.24 -19.18 -20.77
CA ASN A 310 -44.15 -20.24 -21.20
C ASN A 310 -45.23 -19.63 -22.10
N SER A 311 -45.01 -19.70 -23.43
CA SER A 311 -46.06 -19.91 -24.44
C SER A 311 -45.58 -19.56 -25.85
N ILE A 312 -44.60 -20.30 -26.39
CA ILE A 312 -44.51 -20.47 -27.85
C ILE A 312 -44.15 -21.93 -28.11
N ASN A 313 -45.18 -22.78 -28.21
CA ASN A 313 -45.26 -23.95 -29.08
C ASN A 313 -46.52 -24.75 -28.74
N THR A 314 -47.60 -24.50 -29.49
CA THR A 314 -48.54 -25.53 -29.99
C THR A 314 -49.64 -24.83 -30.80
N THR A 315 -49.59 -25.07 -32.12
CA THR A 315 -50.64 -25.29 -33.14
C THR A 315 -50.35 -24.50 -34.40
#